data_AF-A0A850LWC7-F1
#
_entry.id   AF-A0A850LWC7-F1
#
_cell.length_a   1.000
_cell.length_b   1.000
_cell.length_c   1.000
_cell.angle_alpha   90.00
_cell.angle_beta   90.00
_cell.angle_gamma   90.00
#
_symmetry.space_group_name_H-M   'P 1'
#
loop_
_entity.id
_entity.type
_entity.pdbx_description
1 polymer ?
#
loop_
_entity_poly.entity_id
_entity_poly.type
_entity_poly.pdbx_seq_one_letter_code
_entity_poly.pdbx_strand_id
1 'polypeptide(L)'
;MENQIIEIANEISNYMGNILTKRVYIAFAGRNGEFYYVDEEYNEYIEFVQNFMRSSFSLLKVNDYAMPLSSLNLVFFKISNNLAIILYARAEAIKPGQLLGFKSKIDEYSSPLEELLQGNFPPVIEAPEVTFDSRPAIETLIPDKQVQTETKIRKVPYLLRKLKMKDKFELTESVVLNLIDGETCIEDICKKSNLVSEDVNGIIKKFRDKGWLRIRIIEPEVIGKERIVLYPKLTEPVSLTLGFEDDERLVLKNCSGEKSIDDISVITSLDKSEIIEILDKYEDKGWIDFSSEGKPDYLPKNLKKLSPMGVQLGLMSPKEYKVRELCTGDVSARSIAKSLDMDYNELLKMLRGMEEKKDIKLKIRKG
;
A
#
# COMPACT_ATOMS: atom_id res chain seq x y z
N MET A 1 -23.70 -39.06 -24.08
CA MET A 1 -23.00 -37.94 -23.43
C MET A 1 -23.93 -37.22 -22.47
N GLU A 2 -24.98 -36.55 -22.94
CA GLU A 2 -25.91 -35.79 -22.07
C GLU A 2 -26.54 -36.64 -20.96
N ASN A 3 -27.04 -37.84 -21.28
CA ASN A 3 -27.60 -38.76 -20.26
C ASN A 3 -26.58 -39.15 -19.17
N GLN A 4 -25.31 -39.35 -19.52
CA GLN A 4 -24.27 -39.74 -18.55
C GLN A 4 -23.90 -38.58 -17.62
N ILE A 5 -23.88 -37.35 -18.14
CA ILE A 5 -23.66 -36.15 -17.33
C ILE A 5 -24.79 -35.98 -16.31
N ILE A 6 -26.04 -36.20 -16.75
CA ILE A 6 -27.22 -36.17 -15.88
C ILE A 6 -27.15 -37.28 -14.81
N GLU A 7 -26.72 -38.49 -15.16
CA GLU A 7 -26.52 -39.59 -14.22
C GLU A 7 -25.50 -39.23 -13.12
N ILE A 8 -24.34 -38.67 -13.49
CA ILE A 8 -23.32 -38.24 -12.52
C ILE A 8 -23.85 -37.11 -11.62
N ALA A 9 -24.54 -36.12 -12.18
CA ALA A 9 -25.13 -35.04 -11.39
C ALA A 9 -26.14 -35.57 -10.37
N ASN A 10 -27.02 -36.50 -10.78
CA ASN A 10 -27.97 -37.15 -9.89
C ASN A 10 -27.27 -37.97 -8.80
N GLU A 11 -26.18 -38.67 -9.14
CA GLU A 11 -25.39 -39.43 -8.16
C GLU A 11 -24.80 -38.53 -7.08
N ILE A 12 -24.15 -37.42 -7.49
CA ILE A 12 -23.59 -36.43 -6.57
C ILE A 12 -24.70 -35.80 -5.71
N SER A 13 -25.83 -35.43 -6.33
CA SER A 13 -26.98 -34.85 -5.64
C SER A 13 -27.53 -35.81 -4.57
N ASN A 14 -27.68 -37.09 -4.91
CA ASN A 14 -28.15 -38.12 -3.99
C ASN A 14 -27.15 -38.40 -2.86
N TYR A 15 -25.86 -38.50 -3.18
CA TYR A 15 -24.80 -38.69 -2.19
C TYR A 15 -24.80 -37.56 -1.15
N MET A 16 -24.75 -36.31 -1.62
CA MET A 16 -24.79 -35.15 -0.75
C MET A 16 -26.13 -35.01 -0.03
N GLY A 17 -27.23 -35.38 -0.70
CA GLY A 17 -28.57 -35.37 -0.15
C GLY A 17 -28.73 -36.31 1.04
N ASN A 18 -28.10 -37.50 0.98
CA ASN A 18 -28.09 -38.46 2.07
C ASN A 18 -27.29 -37.94 3.28
N ILE A 19 -26.17 -37.25 3.05
CA ILE A 19 -25.34 -36.68 4.13
C ILE A 19 -26.03 -35.50 4.79
N LEU A 20 -26.64 -34.62 4.00
CA LEU A 20 -27.21 -33.37 4.48
C LEU A 20 -28.70 -33.48 4.84
N THR A 21 -29.33 -34.60 4.54
CA THR A 21 -30.79 -34.83 4.66
C THR A 21 -31.63 -33.80 3.87
N LYS A 22 -31.03 -33.21 2.83
CA LYS A 22 -31.59 -32.11 2.04
C LYS A 22 -31.06 -32.19 0.61
N ARG A 23 -31.89 -31.87 -0.37
CA ARG A 23 -31.47 -31.85 -1.78
C ARG A 23 -30.33 -30.85 -1.99
N VAL A 24 -29.29 -31.31 -2.69
CA VAL A 24 -28.19 -30.47 -3.17
C VAL A 24 -28.31 -30.37 -4.68
N TYR A 25 -28.27 -29.15 -5.17
CA TYR A 25 -28.32 -28.83 -6.58
C TYR A 25 -26.92 -28.78 -7.14
N ILE A 26 -26.75 -29.23 -8.38
CA ILE A 26 -25.47 -29.42 -9.05
C ILE A 26 -25.39 -28.56 -10.30
N ALA A 27 -24.23 -27.98 -10.53
CA ALA A 27 -23.87 -27.44 -11.82
C ALA A 27 -22.43 -27.84 -12.20
N PHE A 28 -22.20 -28.08 -13.49
CA PHE A 28 -20.88 -28.28 -14.07
C PHE A 28 -20.56 -27.12 -14.99
N ALA A 29 -19.50 -26.39 -14.69
CA ALA A 29 -19.12 -25.19 -15.44
C ALA A 29 -17.68 -25.26 -15.91
N GLY A 30 -17.45 -24.84 -17.16
CA GLY A 30 -16.15 -24.71 -17.76
C GLY A 30 -15.43 -23.42 -17.34
N ARG A 31 -14.12 -23.35 -17.53
CA ARG A 31 -13.28 -22.16 -17.25
C ARG A 31 -13.81 -20.88 -17.90
N ASN A 32 -14.45 -20.99 -19.06
CA ASN A 32 -15.00 -19.82 -19.78
C ASN A 32 -16.40 -19.39 -19.27
N GLY A 33 -16.93 -20.06 -18.26
CA GLY A 33 -18.27 -19.85 -17.72
C GLY A 33 -19.38 -20.59 -18.48
N GLU A 34 -19.06 -21.40 -19.47
CA GLU A 34 -20.08 -22.25 -20.12
C GLU A 34 -20.56 -23.35 -19.17
N PHE A 35 -21.86 -23.65 -19.19
CA PHE A 35 -22.44 -24.73 -18.39
C PHE A 35 -22.57 -25.98 -19.24
N TYR A 36 -22.08 -27.11 -18.73
CA TYR A 36 -22.32 -28.44 -19.31
C TYR A 36 -23.53 -29.12 -18.68
N TYR A 37 -23.87 -28.72 -17.45
CA TYR A 37 -25.06 -29.14 -16.72
C TYR A 37 -25.39 -28.09 -15.67
N VAL A 38 -26.67 -27.84 -15.43
CA VAL A 38 -27.13 -26.90 -14.41
C VAL A 38 -28.55 -27.28 -13.97
N ASP A 39 -28.73 -27.51 -12.67
CA ASP A 39 -30.07 -27.62 -12.08
C ASP A 39 -30.83 -26.28 -12.19
N GLU A 40 -32.15 -26.32 -12.39
CA GLU A 40 -32.98 -25.12 -12.56
C GLU A 40 -32.89 -24.15 -11.37
N GLU A 41 -32.60 -24.65 -10.17
CA GLU A 41 -32.44 -23.85 -8.97
C GLU A 41 -31.23 -22.90 -9.01
N TYR A 42 -30.36 -23.01 -10.00
CA TYR A 42 -29.26 -22.07 -10.25
C TYR A 42 -29.65 -20.84 -11.07
N ASN A 43 -30.89 -20.73 -11.59
CA ASN A 43 -31.28 -19.64 -12.49
C ASN A 43 -30.90 -18.23 -11.97
N GLU A 44 -30.99 -17.99 -10.67
CA GLU A 44 -30.63 -16.72 -10.02
C GLU A 44 -29.11 -16.49 -9.89
N TYR A 45 -28.29 -17.52 -10.06
CA TYR A 45 -26.84 -17.51 -9.86
C TYR A 45 -26.03 -17.77 -11.13
N ILE A 46 -26.67 -17.97 -12.29
CA ILE A 46 -26.00 -18.26 -13.56
C ILE A 46 -24.93 -17.21 -13.89
N GLU A 47 -25.29 -15.92 -13.83
CA GLU A 47 -24.38 -14.82 -14.16
C GLU A 47 -23.22 -14.75 -13.16
N PHE A 48 -23.51 -14.95 -11.87
CA PHE A 48 -22.50 -14.97 -10.83
C PHE A 48 -21.48 -16.10 -11.04
N VAL A 49 -21.96 -17.31 -11.29
CA VAL A 49 -21.12 -18.48 -11.57
C VAL A 49 -20.27 -18.24 -12.81
N GLN A 50 -20.85 -17.73 -13.89
CA GLN A 50 -20.14 -17.38 -15.13
C GLN A 50 -18.99 -16.41 -14.88
N ASN A 51 -19.26 -15.34 -14.13
CA ASN A 51 -18.26 -14.33 -13.81
C ASN A 51 -17.15 -14.91 -12.95
N PHE A 52 -17.49 -15.68 -11.90
CA PHE A 52 -16.51 -16.34 -11.05
C PHE A 52 -15.60 -17.28 -11.86
N MET A 53 -16.18 -18.08 -12.76
CA MET A 53 -15.43 -19.00 -13.61
C MET A 53 -14.43 -18.25 -14.51
N ARG A 54 -14.82 -17.10 -15.06
CA ARG A 54 -13.95 -16.29 -15.92
C ARG A 54 -12.86 -15.54 -15.17
N SER A 55 -13.16 -14.97 -14.00
CA SER A 55 -12.24 -14.05 -13.30
C SER A 55 -11.36 -14.72 -12.26
N SER A 56 -11.87 -15.74 -11.58
CA SER A 56 -11.30 -16.21 -10.31
C SER A 56 -10.93 -17.69 -10.31
N PHE A 57 -11.43 -18.48 -11.26
CA PHE A 57 -11.17 -19.92 -11.36
C PHE A 57 -9.70 -20.29 -11.57
N SER A 58 -8.93 -19.43 -12.23
CA SER A 58 -7.48 -19.63 -12.44
C SER A 58 -6.69 -19.57 -11.12
N LEU A 59 -7.22 -18.90 -10.09
CA LEU A 59 -6.59 -18.76 -8.78
C LEU A 59 -6.66 -20.04 -7.93
N LEU A 60 -7.61 -20.93 -8.24
CA LEU A 60 -7.79 -22.20 -7.53
C LEU A 60 -6.82 -23.26 -8.04
N LYS A 61 -6.29 -24.08 -7.13
CA LYS A 61 -5.57 -25.30 -7.51
C LYS A 61 -6.56 -26.41 -7.86
N VAL A 62 -6.13 -27.36 -8.69
CA VAL A 62 -6.90 -28.60 -8.92
C VAL A 62 -7.09 -29.31 -7.57
N ASN A 63 -8.28 -29.84 -7.34
CA ASN A 63 -8.77 -30.42 -6.07
C ASN A 63 -8.93 -29.42 -4.91
N ASP A 64 -8.94 -28.11 -5.22
CA ASP A 64 -9.26 -27.06 -4.26
C ASP A 64 -10.70 -26.56 -4.41
N TYR A 65 -11.14 -25.71 -3.48
CA TYR A 65 -12.49 -25.17 -3.48
C TYR A 65 -12.55 -23.67 -3.18
N ALA A 66 -13.65 -23.03 -3.58
CA ALA A 66 -13.99 -21.68 -3.21
C ALA A 66 -15.42 -21.58 -2.68
N MET A 67 -15.61 -20.69 -1.71
CA MET A 67 -16.93 -20.27 -1.21
C MET A 67 -17.03 -18.76 -1.40
N PRO A 68 -17.29 -18.29 -2.62
CA PRO A 68 -17.18 -16.87 -2.93
C PRO A 68 -18.27 -16.03 -2.27
N LEU A 69 -19.37 -16.62 -1.81
CA LEU A 69 -20.41 -15.91 -1.06
C LEU A 69 -20.68 -16.64 0.25
N SER A 70 -20.23 -16.07 1.37
CA SER A 70 -20.31 -16.70 2.70
C SER A 70 -21.74 -16.84 3.24
N SER A 71 -22.68 -16.04 2.73
CA SER A 71 -24.10 -16.09 3.04
C SER A 71 -24.87 -17.09 2.17
N LEU A 72 -24.27 -17.58 1.09
CA LEU A 72 -24.87 -18.59 0.23
C LEU A 72 -24.24 -19.95 0.48
N ASN A 73 -25.07 -20.97 0.50
CA ASN A 73 -24.60 -22.35 0.53
C ASN A 73 -24.20 -22.78 -0.89
N LEU A 74 -23.19 -22.11 -1.43
CA LEU A 74 -22.67 -22.29 -2.78
C LEU A 74 -21.17 -22.54 -2.71
N VAL A 75 -20.72 -23.70 -3.20
CA VAL A 75 -19.31 -24.10 -3.18
C VAL A 75 -18.87 -24.52 -4.57
N PHE A 76 -17.71 -24.02 -4.99
CA PHE A 76 -17.05 -24.36 -6.25
C PHE A 76 -15.91 -25.32 -5.94
N PHE A 77 -15.86 -26.48 -6.60
CA PHE A 77 -14.76 -27.42 -6.54
C PHE A 77 -14.06 -27.46 -7.88
N LYS A 78 -12.78 -27.10 -7.92
CA LYS A 78 -11.99 -27.18 -9.14
C LYS A 78 -11.48 -28.60 -9.32
N ILE A 79 -12.08 -29.32 -10.26
CA ILE A 79 -11.72 -30.72 -10.54
C ILE A 79 -10.66 -30.85 -11.62
N SER A 80 -10.54 -29.84 -12.50
CA SER A 80 -9.50 -29.76 -13.52
C SER A 80 -9.10 -28.32 -13.82
N ASN A 81 -8.15 -28.11 -14.73
CA ASN A 81 -7.82 -26.76 -15.20
C ASN A 81 -8.93 -26.08 -15.99
N ASN A 82 -9.92 -26.83 -16.45
CA ASN A 82 -10.98 -26.35 -17.33
C ASN A 82 -12.39 -26.57 -16.77
N LEU A 83 -12.55 -27.27 -15.66
CA LEU A 83 -13.86 -27.73 -15.17
C LEU A 83 -14.01 -27.57 -13.66
N ALA A 84 -15.19 -27.11 -13.25
CA ALA A 84 -15.63 -27.07 -11.86
C ALA A 84 -16.93 -27.85 -11.65
N ILE A 85 -17.02 -28.50 -10.48
CA ILE A 85 -18.29 -28.96 -9.91
C ILE A 85 -18.76 -27.91 -8.91
N ILE A 86 -20.00 -27.45 -9.04
CA ILE A 86 -20.58 -26.43 -8.18
C ILE A 86 -21.74 -27.07 -7.44
N LEU A 87 -21.74 -26.92 -6.10
CA LEU A 87 -22.79 -27.43 -5.23
C LEU A 87 -23.57 -26.27 -4.62
N TYR A 88 -24.90 -26.36 -4.66
CA TYR A 88 -25.80 -25.37 -4.08
C TYR A 88 -26.87 -26.01 -3.20
N ALA A 89 -27.21 -25.38 -2.09
CA ALA A 89 -28.36 -25.80 -1.27
C ALA A 89 -29.20 -24.60 -0.79
N ARG A 90 -30.52 -24.64 -1.01
CA ARG A 90 -31.43 -23.57 -0.59
C ARG A 90 -31.61 -23.43 0.92
N ALA A 91 -31.35 -24.48 1.69
CA ALA A 91 -31.78 -24.54 3.08
C ALA A 91 -30.92 -23.66 4.01
N GLU A 92 -31.56 -22.74 4.73
CA GLU A 92 -30.95 -21.92 5.79
C GLU A 92 -30.27 -22.74 6.89
N ALA A 93 -30.67 -24.01 7.05
CA ALA A 93 -30.13 -24.93 8.04
C ALA A 93 -28.83 -25.62 7.61
N ILE A 94 -28.46 -25.59 6.32
CA ILE A 94 -27.18 -26.12 5.85
C ILE A 94 -26.14 -25.03 6.02
N LYS A 95 -25.01 -25.35 6.65
CA LYS A 95 -23.85 -24.45 6.69
C LYS A 95 -23.00 -24.69 5.44
N PRO A 96 -22.40 -23.66 4.82
CA PRO A 96 -21.53 -23.83 3.65
C PRO A 96 -20.41 -24.86 3.88
N GLY A 97 -19.88 -24.92 5.10
CA GLY A 97 -18.86 -25.90 5.49
C GLY A 97 -19.30 -27.37 5.41
N GLN A 98 -20.61 -27.67 5.42
CA GLN A 98 -21.09 -29.04 5.26
C GLN A 98 -21.04 -29.52 3.81
N LEU A 99 -21.15 -28.60 2.84
CA LEU A 99 -20.96 -28.92 1.42
C LEU A 99 -19.50 -29.32 1.13
N LEU A 100 -18.54 -28.90 1.97
CA LEU A 100 -17.14 -29.34 1.90
C LEU A 100 -16.95 -30.83 2.17
N GLY A 101 -17.96 -31.52 2.71
CA GLY A 101 -17.97 -32.99 2.81
C GLY A 101 -17.80 -33.69 1.47
N PHE A 102 -18.15 -33.02 0.36
CA PHE A 102 -17.92 -33.53 -0.99
C PHE A 102 -16.43 -33.66 -1.34
N LYS A 103 -15.53 -32.97 -0.63
CA LYS A 103 -14.10 -32.96 -0.96
C LYS A 103 -13.48 -34.36 -1.03
N SER A 104 -13.94 -35.29 -0.18
CA SER A 104 -13.44 -36.68 -0.18
C SER A 104 -13.88 -37.50 -1.38
N LYS A 105 -14.77 -36.97 -2.22
CA LYS A 105 -15.34 -37.64 -3.40
C LYS A 105 -14.92 -37.00 -4.72
N ILE A 106 -14.19 -35.89 -4.69
CA ILE A 106 -13.78 -35.18 -5.91
C ILE A 106 -13.08 -36.12 -6.89
N ASP A 107 -12.06 -36.86 -6.42
CA ASP A 107 -11.26 -37.73 -7.29
C ASP A 107 -12.09 -38.84 -7.96
N GLU A 108 -13.19 -39.29 -7.35
CA GLU A 108 -14.09 -40.31 -7.90
C GLU A 108 -14.86 -39.80 -9.12
N TYR A 109 -15.17 -38.50 -9.15
CA TYR A 109 -15.95 -37.87 -10.22
C TYR A 109 -15.11 -37.08 -11.22
N SER A 110 -13.87 -36.71 -10.87
CA SER A 110 -12.98 -35.91 -11.72
C SER A 110 -12.69 -36.60 -13.06
N SER A 111 -12.20 -37.85 -13.04
CA SER A 111 -11.80 -38.54 -14.28
C SER A 111 -12.97 -38.86 -15.23
N PRO A 112 -14.12 -39.40 -14.76
CA PRO A 112 -15.27 -39.64 -15.63
C PRO A 112 -15.81 -38.35 -16.26
N LEU A 113 -15.88 -37.25 -15.50
CA LEU A 113 -16.35 -35.97 -16.03
C LEU A 113 -15.37 -35.37 -17.05
N GLU A 114 -14.06 -35.46 -16.78
CA GLU A 114 -13.06 -35.03 -17.76
C GLU A 114 -13.16 -35.84 -19.05
N GLU A 115 -13.26 -37.17 -18.99
CA GLU A 115 -13.37 -38.03 -20.16
C GLU A 115 -14.64 -37.75 -20.97
N LEU A 116 -15.78 -37.56 -20.31
CA LEU A 116 -17.06 -37.26 -20.97
C LEU A 116 -17.07 -35.89 -21.66
N LEU A 117 -16.27 -34.94 -21.16
CA LEU A 117 -16.22 -33.56 -21.64
C LEU A 117 -15.00 -33.29 -22.54
N GLN A 118 -14.02 -34.21 -22.60
CA GLN A 118 -12.87 -34.15 -23.50
C GLN A 118 -13.36 -34.09 -24.96
N GLY A 119 -13.10 -32.96 -25.62
CA GLY A 119 -13.49 -32.70 -27.02
C GLY A 119 -14.53 -31.58 -27.19
N ASN A 120 -15.23 -31.17 -26.13
CA ASN A 120 -16.19 -30.05 -26.16
C ASN A 120 -15.68 -28.77 -25.49
N PHE A 121 -14.45 -28.77 -24.98
CA PHE A 121 -13.82 -27.53 -24.55
C PHE A 121 -13.48 -26.70 -25.78
N PRO A 122 -14.02 -25.48 -25.95
CA PRO A 122 -13.45 -24.56 -26.93
C PRO A 122 -11.95 -24.44 -26.63
N PRO A 123 -11.08 -24.39 -27.65
CA PRO A 123 -9.65 -24.28 -27.44
C PRO A 123 -9.43 -23.13 -26.47
N VAL A 124 -8.74 -23.41 -25.36
CA VAL A 124 -8.33 -22.38 -24.42
C VAL A 124 -7.51 -21.41 -25.24
N ILE A 125 -8.08 -20.25 -25.56
CA ILE A 125 -7.30 -19.13 -26.02
C ILE A 125 -6.51 -18.76 -24.77
N GLU A 126 -5.31 -19.33 -24.65
CA GLU A 126 -4.36 -18.90 -23.65
C GLU A 126 -4.28 -17.38 -23.84
N ALA A 127 -4.85 -16.65 -22.87
CA ALA A 127 -4.68 -15.21 -22.81
C ALA A 127 -3.17 -15.03 -22.94
N PRO A 128 -2.69 -14.28 -23.95
CA PRO A 128 -1.31 -14.33 -24.39
C PRO A 128 -0.45 -14.26 -23.14
N GLU A 129 0.28 -15.35 -22.86
CA GLU A 129 1.34 -15.26 -21.88
C GLU A 129 2.16 -14.07 -22.33
N VAL A 130 2.21 -13.03 -21.50
CA VAL A 130 3.10 -11.89 -21.71
C VAL A 130 4.50 -12.43 -21.46
N THR A 131 4.97 -13.23 -22.40
CA THR A 131 6.34 -13.62 -22.58
C THR A 131 6.98 -12.42 -23.22
N PHE A 132 7.80 -11.71 -22.44
CA PHE A 132 8.74 -10.73 -22.97
C PHE A 132 9.76 -11.48 -23.81
N ASP A 133 9.40 -11.76 -25.06
CA ASP A 133 10.27 -12.42 -26.03
C ASP A 133 11.37 -11.42 -26.41
N SER A 134 12.55 -11.66 -25.83
CA SER A 134 13.76 -10.86 -26.04
C SER A 134 14.33 -11.21 -27.41
N ARG A 135 13.77 -10.64 -28.48
CA ARG A 135 14.40 -10.69 -29.81
C ARG A 135 15.40 -9.56 -29.97
N PRO A 136 16.55 -9.81 -30.61
CA PRO A 136 17.58 -8.81 -30.82
C PRO A 136 17.03 -7.71 -31.74
N ALA A 137 17.02 -6.49 -31.22
CA ALA A 137 16.64 -5.32 -31.99
C ALA A 137 17.62 -5.13 -33.15
N ILE A 138 17.06 -5.02 -34.35
CA ILE A 138 17.72 -4.42 -35.51
C ILE A 138 18.21 -3.03 -35.07
N GLU A 139 19.51 -2.80 -35.22
CA GLU A 139 20.19 -1.51 -35.01
C GLU A 139 19.50 -0.43 -35.84
N THR A 140 18.53 0.23 -35.22
CA THR A 140 18.06 1.53 -35.65
C THR A 140 18.52 2.47 -34.55
N LEU A 141 19.54 3.28 -34.87
CA LEU A 141 20.09 4.34 -34.04
C LEU A 141 18.99 5.39 -33.75
N ILE A 142 18.09 5.07 -32.84
CA ILE A 142 17.22 6.03 -32.19
C ILE A 142 17.97 6.46 -30.92
N PRO A 143 18.28 7.75 -30.75
CA PRO A 143 19.03 8.21 -29.58
C PRO A 143 18.27 7.83 -28.32
N ASP A 144 18.97 7.22 -27.36
CA ASP A 144 18.50 6.81 -26.04
C ASP A 144 17.68 7.93 -25.39
N LYS A 145 16.37 7.87 -25.59
CA LYS A 145 15.44 8.64 -24.80
C LYS A 145 15.33 7.89 -23.49
N GLN A 146 16.23 8.22 -22.56
CA GLN A 146 16.21 7.76 -21.18
C GLN A 146 14.77 7.82 -20.70
N VAL A 147 14.15 6.65 -20.55
CA VAL A 147 12.83 6.52 -19.95
C VAL A 147 13.01 6.91 -18.50
N GLN A 148 12.78 8.18 -18.20
CA GLN A 148 12.58 8.66 -16.84
C GLN A 148 11.36 7.91 -16.33
N THR A 149 11.60 6.81 -15.62
CA THR A 149 10.58 6.19 -14.80
C THR A 149 10.26 7.22 -13.74
N GLU A 150 9.14 7.93 -13.93
CA GLU A 150 8.64 8.87 -12.95
C GLU A 150 8.58 8.15 -11.60
N THR A 151 9.48 8.57 -10.70
CA THR A 151 9.60 8.05 -9.36
C THR A 151 8.39 8.55 -8.58
N LYS A 152 7.28 7.82 -8.69
CA LYS A 152 6.04 8.10 -7.97
C LYS A 152 6.19 7.68 -6.51
N ILE A 153 5.75 8.56 -5.61
CA ILE A 153 5.62 8.31 -4.18
C ILE A 153 4.75 7.06 -3.97
N ARG A 154 5.25 6.08 -3.20
CA ARG A 154 4.52 4.83 -2.92
C ARG A 154 3.85 4.90 -1.56
N LYS A 155 2.56 4.58 -1.50
CA LYS A 155 1.81 4.46 -0.24
C LYS A 155 1.71 2.99 0.14
N VAL A 156 2.23 2.60 1.29
CA VAL A 156 2.29 1.21 1.75
C VAL A 156 1.49 1.06 3.04
N PRO A 157 0.29 0.46 3.00
CA PRO A 157 -0.46 0.18 4.21
C PRO A 157 0.20 -0.94 5.03
N TYR A 158 0.07 -0.88 6.35
CA TYR A 158 0.48 -1.94 7.26
C TYR A 158 -0.49 -2.06 8.45
N LEU A 159 -0.70 -3.29 8.93
CA LEU A 159 -1.61 -3.59 10.03
C LEU A 159 -0.93 -3.34 11.39
N LEU A 160 -1.60 -2.61 12.28
CA LEU A 160 -1.16 -2.39 13.66
C LEU A 160 -1.47 -3.56 14.58
N ARG A 161 -2.44 -4.39 14.20
CA ARG A 161 -2.92 -5.53 15.00
C ARG A 161 -3.10 -6.73 14.08
N LYS A 162 -2.79 -7.93 14.58
CA LYS A 162 -3.09 -9.18 13.86
C LYS A 162 -4.60 -9.37 13.79
N LEU A 163 -5.11 -9.62 12.59
CA LEU A 163 -6.51 -9.98 12.35
C LEU A 163 -6.83 -11.28 13.09
N LYS A 164 -7.93 -11.33 13.84
CA LYS A 164 -8.35 -12.56 14.54
C LYS A 164 -9.35 -13.30 13.65
N MET A 165 -9.32 -14.63 13.67
CA MET A 165 -10.29 -15.46 12.92
C MET A 165 -11.76 -15.22 13.32
N LYS A 166 -12.02 -14.54 14.44
CA LYS A 166 -13.37 -14.20 14.90
C LYS A 166 -13.93 -12.94 14.23
N ASP A 167 -13.06 -12.13 13.64
CA ASP A 167 -13.46 -10.88 12.99
C ASP A 167 -14.11 -11.23 11.64
N LYS A 168 -15.33 -10.73 11.43
CA LYS A 168 -16.09 -10.94 10.20
C LYS A 168 -15.88 -9.73 9.29
N PHE A 169 -15.35 -9.95 8.10
CA PHE A 169 -15.17 -8.93 7.07
C PHE A 169 -15.96 -9.32 5.83
N GLU A 170 -16.31 -8.33 5.03
CA GLU A 170 -16.82 -8.58 3.68
C GLU A 170 -15.73 -9.24 2.82
N LEU A 171 -16.10 -9.90 1.72
CA LEU A 171 -15.13 -10.60 0.88
C LEU A 171 -14.08 -9.64 0.31
N THR A 172 -14.52 -8.50 -0.21
CA THR A 172 -13.66 -7.44 -0.77
C THR A 172 -12.68 -6.90 0.27
N GLU A 173 -13.16 -6.65 1.49
CA GLU A 173 -12.33 -6.26 2.63
C GLU A 173 -11.30 -7.33 2.97
N SER A 174 -11.71 -8.60 3.02
CA SER A 174 -10.82 -9.72 3.33
C SER A 174 -9.70 -9.85 2.31
N VAL A 175 -10.02 -9.71 1.01
CA VAL A 175 -9.05 -9.75 -0.08
C VAL A 175 -8.02 -8.62 0.07
N VAL A 176 -8.48 -7.39 0.30
CA VAL A 176 -7.58 -6.24 0.50
C VAL A 176 -6.73 -6.42 1.75
N LEU A 177 -7.33 -6.76 2.88
CA LEU A 177 -6.63 -6.92 4.16
C LEU A 177 -5.58 -8.05 4.12
N ASN A 178 -5.82 -9.13 3.39
CA ASN A 178 -4.85 -10.22 3.21
C ASN A 178 -3.64 -9.82 2.35
N LEU A 179 -3.77 -8.77 1.54
CA LEU A 179 -2.68 -8.22 0.73
C LEU A 179 -1.89 -7.11 1.46
N ILE A 180 -2.31 -6.72 2.68
CA ILE A 180 -1.61 -5.72 3.50
C ILE A 180 -0.56 -6.43 4.36
N ASP A 181 0.66 -6.49 3.84
CA ASP A 181 1.84 -7.09 4.47
C ASP A 181 2.84 -6.05 5.02
N GLY A 182 2.63 -4.76 4.73
CA GLY A 182 3.55 -3.68 5.08
C GLY A 182 4.66 -3.43 4.05
N GLU A 183 4.63 -4.14 2.92
CA GLU A 183 5.58 -4.03 1.81
C GLU A 183 4.88 -3.67 0.49
N THR A 184 3.71 -4.26 0.23
CA THR A 184 2.91 -4.07 -0.98
C THR A 184 2.24 -2.68 -0.97
N CYS A 185 2.46 -1.87 -2.02
CA CYS A 185 1.83 -0.55 -2.12
C CYS A 185 0.37 -0.61 -2.58
N ILE A 186 -0.38 0.46 -2.36
CA ILE A 186 -1.81 0.55 -2.72
C ILE A 186 -2.04 0.22 -4.21
N GLU A 187 -1.17 0.71 -5.09
CA GLU A 187 -1.27 0.45 -6.54
C GLU A 187 -1.12 -1.04 -6.86
N ASP A 188 -0.22 -1.74 -6.19
CA ASP A 188 -0.01 -3.18 -6.36
C ASP A 188 -1.13 -3.99 -5.73
N ILE A 189 -1.71 -3.53 -4.62
CA ILE A 189 -2.93 -4.12 -4.03
C ILE A 189 -4.08 -4.03 -5.04
N CYS A 190 -4.28 -2.88 -5.70
CA CYS A 190 -5.33 -2.73 -6.73
C CYS A 190 -5.13 -3.75 -7.86
N LYS A 191 -3.90 -3.91 -8.35
CA LYS A 191 -3.57 -4.89 -9.41
C LYS A 191 -3.80 -6.33 -8.96
N LYS A 192 -3.32 -6.70 -7.77
CA LYS A 192 -3.43 -8.08 -7.24
C LYS A 192 -4.86 -8.47 -6.90
N SER A 193 -5.66 -7.52 -6.40
CA SER A 193 -7.07 -7.75 -6.04
C SER A 193 -8.03 -7.60 -7.21
N ASN A 194 -7.58 -7.01 -8.33
CA ASN A 194 -8.43 -6.61 -9.46
C ASN A 194 -9.60 -5.70 -9.04
N LEU A 195 -9.39 -4.89 -7.99
CA LEU A 195 -10.35 -3.90 -7.51
C LEU A 195 -9.99 -2.50 -8.00
N VAL A 196 -11.00 -1.64 -8.12
CA VAL A 196 -10.82 -0.23 -8.47
C VAL A 196 -10.12 0.49 -7.32
N SER A 197 -9.26 1.46 -7.64
CA SER A 197 -8.49 2.23 -6.65
C SER A 197 -9.38 2.91 -5.60
N GLU A 198 -10.59 3.34 -5.98
CA GLU A 198 -11.56 3.96 -5.07
C GLU A 198 -12.03 2.99 -3.98
N ASP A 199 -12.32 1.73 -4.34
CA ASP A 199 -12.75 0.69 -3.40
C ASP A 199 -11.62 0.34 -2.42
N VAL A 200 -10.41 0.14 -2.95
CA VAL A 200 -9.22 -0.17 -2.14
C VAL A 200 -8.93 0.97 -1.17
N ASN A 201 -8.93 2.23 -1.63
CA ASN A 201 -8.74 3.39 -0.77
C ASN A 201 -9.87 3.55 0.25
N GLY A 202 -11.12 3.25 -0.11
CA GLY A 202 -12.27 3.25 0.80
C GLY A 202 -12.10 2.26 1.94
N ILE A 203 -11.69 1.02 1.63
CA ILE A 203 -11.39 -0.02 2.62
C ILE A 203 -10.22 0.41 3.51
N ILE A 204 -9.10 0.85 2.92
CA ILE A 204 -7.93 1.30 3.68
C ILE A 204 -8.30 2.44 4.63
N LYS A 205 -9.05 3.44 4.16
CA LYS A 205 -9.54 4.55 4.99
C LYS A 205 -10.42 4.06 6.14
N LYS A 206 -11.39 3.18 5.86
CA LYS A 206 -12.28 2.58 6.86
C LYS A 206 -11.51 1.91 8.00
N PHE A 207 -10.47 1.14 7.69
CA PHE A 207 -9.66 0.45 8.70
C PHE A 207 -8.62 1.36 9.37
N ARG A 208 -8.14 2.39 8.67
CA ARG A 208 -7.29 3.43 9.28
C ARG A 208 -8.06 4.22 10.34
N ASP A 209 -9.28 4.64 10.03
CA ASP A 209 -10.12 5.44 10.93
C ASP A 209 -10.55 4.62 12.18
N LYS A 210 -10.59 3.27 12.07
CA LYS A 210 -10.74 2.36 13.22
C LYS A 210 -9.46 2.15 14.03
N GLY A 211 -8.32 2.67 13.58
CA GLY A 211 -7.00 2.47 14.20
C GLY A 211 -6.42 1.06 13.99
N TRP A 212 -6.81 0.37 12.92
CA TRP A 212 -6.36 -1.00 12.64
C TRP A 212 -5.14 -1.04 11.72
N LEU A 213 -4.99 -0.04 10.85
CA LEU A 213 -3.87 0.07 9.93
C LEU A 213 -3.34 1.51 9.91
N ARG A 214 -2.11 1.64 9.42
CA ARG A 214 -1.50 2.92 9.06
C ARG A 214 -0.90 2.83 7.67
N ILE A 215 -0.56 3.98 7.10
CA ILE A 215 0.05 4.06 5.76
C ILE A 215 1.44 4.64 5.93
N ARG A 216 2.46 3.88 5.51
CA ARG A 216 3.82 4.37 5.39
C ARG A 216 4.00 4.96 3.99
N ILE A 217 4.45 6.21 3.92
CA ILE A 217 4.83 6.84 2.66
C ILE A 217 6.29 6.48 2.39
N ILE A 218 6.55 5.76 1.31
CA ILE A 218 7.89 5.45 0.84
C ILE A 218 8.18 6.39 -0.32
N GLU A 219 9.02 7.38 -0.05
CA GLU A 219 9.56 8.22 -1.09
C GLU A 219 10.57 7.39 -1.90
N PRO A 220 10.51 7.48 -3.24
CA PRO A 220 11.48 6.81 -4.08
C PRO A 220 12.88 7.32 -3.76
N GLU A 221 13.84 6.40 -3.66
CA GLU A 221 15.25 6.78 -3.50
C GLU A 221 15.66 7.64 -4.70
N VAL A 222 15.78 8.95 -4.48
CA VAL A 222 16.34 9.85 -5.48
C VAL A 222 17.83 9.56 -5.53
N ILE A 223 18.22 8.64 -6.41
CA ILE A 223 19.62 8.30 -6.68
C ILE A 223 20.34 9.61 -7.04
N GLY A 224 21.17 10.10 -6.11
CA GLY A 224 21.98 11.31 -6.29
C GLY A 224 21.65 12.51 -5.39
N LYS A 225 20.58 12.49 -4.59
CA LYS A 225 20.45 13.47 -3.48
C LYS A 225 21.09 12.88 -2.23
N GLU A 226 22.17 13.51 -1.74
CA GLU A 226 22.73 13.21 -0.41
C GLU A 226 21.58 13.28 0.61
N ARG A 227 21.18 12.13 1.16
CA ARG A 227 20.11 12.04 2.15
C ARG A 227 20.64 12.66 3.45
N ILE A 228 20.07 13.78 3.85
CA ILE A 228 20.40 14.41 5.13
C ILE A 228 19.65 13.63 6.22
N VAL A 229 20.38 13.06 7.16
CA VAL A 229 19.80 12.38 8.33
C VAL A 229 19.96 13.31 9.53
N LEU A 230 18.87 13.59 10.21
CA LEU A 230 18.82 14.53 11.34
C LEU A 230 18.66 13.77 12.66
N TYR A 231 19.46 14.16 13.65
CA TYR A 231 19.53 13.54 14.97
C TYR A 231 19.22 14.62 16.03
N PRO A 232 17.97 14.69 16.51
CA PRO A 232 17.59 15.67 17.52
C PRO A 232 18.18 15.31 18.89
N LYS A 233 18.69 16.32 19.59
CA LYS A 233 19.28 16.21 20.92
C LYS A 233 18.70 17.25 21.86
N LEU A 234 18.28 16.82 23.04
CA LEU A 234 17.91 17.75 24.12
C LEU A 234 19.16 18.51 24.62
N THR A 235 19.09 19.83 24.64
CA THR A 235 20.17 20.71 25.12
C THR A 235 20.32 20.67 26.63
N GLU A 236 19.20 20.51 27.35
CA GLU A 236 19.14 20.43 28.80
C GLU A 236 18.26 19.26 29.28
N PRO A 237 18.51 18.68 30.46
CA PRO A 237 17.66 17.64 31.04
C PRO A 237 16.32 18.24 31.48
N VAL A 238 15.32 18.19 30.59
CA VAL A 238 13.95 18.66 30.88
C VAL A 238 13.20 17.60 31.70
N SER A 239 12.52 18.01 32.77
CA SER A 239 11.62 17.12 33.51
C SER A 239 10.34 16.89 32.69
N LEU A 240 10.22 15.73 32.05
CA LEU A 240 9.08 15.36 31.21
C LEU A 240 7.81 14.99 32.01
N THR A 241 7.76 15.30 33.31
CA THR A 241 6.75 14.78 34.25
C THR A 241 5.44 15.56 34.26
N LEU A 242 5.42 16.85 33.88
CA LEU A 242 4.22 17.70 33.91
C LEU A 242 4.11 18.57 32.65
N GLY A 243 2.90 18.61 32.05
CA GLY A 243 2.53 19.58 31.01
C GLY A 243 2.81 19.19 29.56
N PHE A 244 3.21 17.94 29.28
CA PHE A 244 3.41 17.42 27.93
C PHE A 244 2.29 16.46 27.57
N GLU A 245 1.88 16.50 26.31
CA GLU A 245 1.05 15.43 25.73
C GLU A 245 1.88 14.13 25.63
N ASP A 246 1.20 12.98 25.56
CA ASP A 246 1.87 11.68 25.55
C ASP A 246 2.81 11.52 24.34
N ASP A 247 2.38 12.01 23.16
CA ASP A 247 3.16 11.98 21.93
C ASP A 247 4.40 12.88 22.02
N GLU A 248 4.26 14.09 22.56
CA GLU A 248 5.39 14.99 22.81
C GLU A 248 6.41 14.34 23.76
N ARG A 249 5.92 13.76 24.86
CA ARG A 249 6.77 13.07 25.83
C ARG A 249 7.53 11.92 25.18
N LEU A 250 6.88 11.14 24.31
CA LEU A 250 7.49 10.03 23.61
C LEU A 250 8.58 10.49 22.63
N VAL A 251 8.33 11.56 21.87
CA VAL A 251 9.32 12.15 20.95
C VAL A 251 10.52 12.69 21.74
N LEU A 252 10.28 13.54 22.73
CA LEU A 252 11.34 14.17 23.53
C LEU A 252 12.18 13.14 24.29
N LYS A 253 11.57 12.06 24.80
CA LYS A 253 12.30 10.96 25.46
C LYS A 253 13.31 10.26 24.55
N ASN A 254 13.10 10.32 23.23
CA ASN A 254 13.98 9.71 22.24
C ASN A 254 14.94 10.70 21.55
N CYS A 255 14.94 11.97 21.95
CA CYS A 255 15.84 13.01 21.44
C CYS A 255 17.20 12.99 22.15
N SER A 256 17.94 11.87 22.04
CA SER A 256 19.26 11.70 22.66
C SER A 256 20.43 12.23 21.81
N GLY A 257 20.19 12.55 20.54
CA GLY A 257 21.22 12.79 19.53
C GLY A 257 21.79 11.53 18.88
N GLU A 258 21.38 10.33 19.31
CA GLU A 258 21.81 9.04 18.71
C GLU A 258 20.78 8.48 17.73
N LYS A 259 19.51 8.87 17.88
CA LYS A 259 18.40 8.39 17.07
C LYS A 259 18.04 9.44 16.03
N SER A 260 17.88 9.01 14.78
CA SER A 260 17.41 9.90 13.73
C SER A 260 15.92 10.19 13.88
N ILE A 261 15.42 11.21 13.18
CA ILE A 261 13.96 11.46 13.06
C ILE A 261 13.24 10.22 12.52
N ASP A 262 13.86 9.48 11.60
CA ASP A 262 13.30 8.26 11.01
C ASP A 262 13.18 7.15 12.08
N ASP A 263 14.19 6.98 12.93
CA ASP A 263 14.14 6.02 14.04
C ASP A 263 13.08 6.40 15.07
N ILE A 264 12.95 7.69 15.39
CA ILE A 264 11.94 8.20 16.32
C ILE A 264 10.54 7.93 15.75
N SER A 265 10.33 8.11 14.44
CA SER A 265 9.07 7.79 13.77
C SER A 265 8.69 6.32 13.92
N VAL A 266 9.64 5.40 13.75
CA VAL A 266 9.41 3.96 13.95
C VAL A 266 9.07 3.64 15.40
N ILE A 267 9.83 4.19 16.35
CA ILE A 267 9.66 3.90 17.80
C ILE A 267 8.33 4.44 18.34
N THR A 268 8.00 5.67 17.98
CA THR A 268 6.81 6.36 18.47
C THR A 268 5.56 5.99 17.68
N SER A 269 5.72 5.39 16.50
CA SER A 269 4.63 5.24 15.53
C SER A 269 3.94 6.58 15.29
N LEU A 270 4.69 7.66 15.12
CA LEU A 270 4.17 8.98 14.74
C LEU A 270 4.63 9.31 13.32
N ASP A 271 3.82 10.07 12.61
CA ASP A 271 4.20 10.52 11.28
C ASP A 271 5.33 11.55 11.38
N LYS A 272 6.26 11.55 10.41
CA LYS A 272 7.44 12.42 10.46
C LYS A 272 7.06 13.90 10.55
N SER A 273 5.96 14.31 9.92
CA SER A 273 5.45 15.69 10.00
C SER A 273 5.09 16.07 11.43
N GLU A 274 4.38 15.20 12.16
CA GLU A 274 4.00 15.43 13.55
C GLU A 274 5.25 15.51 14.44
N ILE A 275 6.22 14.63 14.22
CA ILE A 275 7.50 14.67 14.92
C ILE A 275 8.22 15.99 14.64
N ILE A 276 8.31 16.42 13.38
CA ILE A 276 8.96 17.69 13.01
C ILE A 276 8.26 18.87 13.67
N GLU A 277 6.92 18.92 13.70
CA GLU A 277 6.16 19.98 14.37
C GLU A 277 6.46 20.03 15.88
N ILE A 278 6.48 18.88 16.54
CA ILE A 278 6.88 18.77 17.96
C ILE A 278 8.31 19.29 18.13
N LEU A 279 9.25 18.83 17.31
CA LEU A 279 10.64 19.22 17.44
C LEU A 279 10.85 20.72 17.18
N ASP A 280 10.15 21.32 16.20
CA ASP A 280 10.19 22.75 15.89
C ASP A 280 9.68 23.59 17.06
N LYS A 281 8.58 23.17 17.71
CA LYS A 281 8.01 23.82 18.90
C LYS A 281 9.03 23.93 20.03
N TYR A 282 9.89 22.92 20.20
CA TYR A 282 10.88 22.88 21.28
C TYR A 282 12.27 23.41 20.86
N GLU A 283 12.62 23.36 19.57
CA GLU A 283 13.79 24.07 19.00
C GLU A 283 13.63 25.59 19.14
N ASP A 284 12.42 26.12 18.95
CA ASP A 284 12.17 27.56 19.15
C ASP A 284 12.26 28.00 20.60
N LYS A 285 12.14 27.07 21.55
CA LYS A 285 12.42 27.28 22.97
C LYS A 285 13.91 27.10 23.33
N GLY A 286 14.74 26.66 22.37
CA GLY A 286 16.15 26.35 22.59
C GLY A 286 16.41 25.02 23.31
N TRP A 287 15.41 24.14 23.39
CA TRP A 287 15.50 22.87 24.10
C TRP A 287 16.04 21.74 23.23
N ILE A 288 15.98 21.90 21.91
CA ILE A 288 16.41 20.90 20.95
C ILE A 288 17.47 21.52 20.05
N ASP A 289 18.54 20.77 19.88
CA ASP A 289 19.57 20.99 18.88
C ASP A 289 19.60 19.80 17.90
N PHE A 290 20.19 20.00 16.73
CA PHE A 290 20.26 18.97 15.69
C PHE A 290 21.70 18.74 15.25
N SER A 291 22.15 17.49 15.36
CA SER A 291 23.26 17.02 14.54
C SER A 291 22.71 16.46 13.22
N SER A 292 23.52 16.52 12.17
CA SER A 292 23.15 16.02 10.85
C SER A 292 24.27 15.21 10.23
N GLU A 293 23.93 14.08 9.62
CA GLU A 293 24.80 13.40 8.66
C GLU A 293 24.46 13.89 7.24
N GLY A 294 25.48 14.30 6.49
CA GLY A 294 25.33 14.93 5.17
C GLY A 294 25.50 16.45 5.19
N LYS A 295 25.20 17.11 4.08
CA LYS A 295 25.29 18.58 3.93
C LYS A 295 23.91 19.22 4.08
N PRO A 296 23.49 19.60 5.31
CA PRO A 296 22.20 20.22 5.52
C PRO A 296 22.06 21.51 4.70
N ASP A 297 20.83 21.76 4.26
CA ASP A 297 20.42 23.07 3.77
C ASP A 297 19.80 23.85 4.93
N TYR A 298 19.90 25.17 4.89
CA TYR A 298 19.50 26.05 5.99
C TYR A 298 18.40 26.99 5.55
N LEU A 299 17.48 27.30 6.46
CA LEU A 299 16.42 28.28 6.35
C LEU A 299 16.78 29.48 7.22
N PRO A 300 17.44 30.52 6.66
CA PRO A 300 17.78 31.72 7.42
C PRO A 300 16.53 32.59 7.65
N LYS A 301 16.31 32.98 8.91
CA LYS A 301 15.22 33.88 9.33
C LYS A 301 15.78 35.13 9.98
N ASN A 302 15.43 36.29 9.44
CA ASN A 302 15.85 37.57 9.98
C ASN A 302 15.15 37.87 11.32
N LEU A 303 15.91 38.32 12.32
CA LEU A 303 15.39 38.61 13.66
C LEU A 303 15.09 40.10 13.87
N LYS A 304 15.68 40.97 13.03
CA LYS A 304 15.55 42.42 13.15
C LYS A 304 15.00 43.01 11.85
N LYS A 305 14.12 44.01 11.97
CA LYS A 305 13.67 44.78 10.79
C LYS A 305 14.87 45.49 10.16
N LEU A 306 14.99 45.34 8.84
CA LEU A 306 16.01 46.03 8.06
C LEU A 306 15.59 47.48 7.82
N SER A 307 16.52 48.41 8.04
CA SER A 307 16.37 49.79 7.59
C SER A 307 17.30 50.01 6.38
N PRO A 308 16.79 50.48 5.23
CA PRO A 308 17.61 50.83 4.07
C PRO A 308 18.69 51.87 4.41
N MET A 309 18.45 52.70 5.43
CA MET A 309 19.40 53.73 5.91
C MET A 309 20.72 53.12 6.41
N GLY A 310 20.71 51.89 6.90
CA GLY A 310 21.94 51.21 7.33
C GLY A 310 22.94 51.01 6.20
N VAL A 311 22.46 50.84 4.96
CA VAL A 311 23.32 50.76 3.77
C VAL A 311 23.90 52.14 3.44
N GLN A 312 23.06 53.19 3.49
CA GLN A 312 23.49 54.57 3.20
C GLN A 312 24.53 55.08 4.20
N LEU A 313 24.43 54.64 5.46
CA LEU A 313 25.37 54.98 6.52
C LEU A 313 26.62 54.09 6.55
N GLY A 314 26.76 53.14 5.62
CA GLY A 314 27.92 52.23 5.54
C GLY A 314 28.00 51.21 6.68
N LEU A 315 26.91 50.99 7.42
CA LEU A 315 26.85 50.02 8.52
C LEU A 315 26.75 48.57 8.03
N MET A 316 26.34 48.38 6.78
CA MET A 316 26.28 47.08 6.12
C MET A 316 26.54 47.20 4.62
N SER A 317 27.09 46.14 4.04
CA SER A 317 27.30 46.12 2.58
C SER A 317 25.97 45.97 1.83
N PRO A 318 25.85 46.48 0.59
CA PRO A 318 24.68 46.22 -0.26
C PRO A 318 24.41 44.72 -0.49
N LYS A 319 25.48 43.90 -0.52
CA LYS A 319 25.39 42.43 -0.68
C LYS A 319 24.76 41.79 0.56
N GLU A 320 25.23 42.18 1.76
CA GLU A 320 24.66 41.74 3.04
C GLU A 320 23.20 42.15 3.20
N TYR A 321 22.84 43.38 2.80
CA TYR A 321 21.45 43.85 2.83
C TYR A 321 20.53 42.96 1.98
N LYS A 322 20.93 42.66 0.73
CA LYS A 322 20.16 41.78 -0.17
C LYS A 322 20.02 40.36 0.37
N VAL A 323 21.08 39.80 0.96
CA VAL A 323 21.01 38.48 1.62
C VAL A 323 19.97 38.52 2.74
N ARG A 324 20.05 39.51 3.63
CA ARG A 324 19.12 39.63 4.77
C ARG A 324 17.67 39.85 4.36
N GLU A 325 17.44 40.52 3.23
CA GLU A 325 16.10 40.72 2.66
C GLU A 325 15.46 39.38 2.24
N LEU A 326 16.27 38.43 1.76
CA LEU A 326 15.83 37.09 1.37
C LEU A 326 15.76 36.09 2.55
N CYS A 327 16.27 36.44 3.73
CA CYS A 327 16.22 35.61 4.94
C CYS A 327 14.82 35.63 5.59
N THR A 328 13.80 35.15 4.88
CA THR A 328 12.41 35.12 5.38
C THR A 328 12.13 33.99 6.36
N GLY A 329 12.96 32.93 6.34
CA GLY A 329 12.72 31.65 7.01
C GLY A 329 12.08 30.59 6.12
N ASP A 330 11.57 30.97 4.93
CA ASP A 330 10.90 30.04 4.01
C ASP A 330 11.76 29.70 2.78
N VAL A 331 12.81 30.50 2.53
CA VAL A 331 13.71 30.32 1.39
C VAL A 331 15.01 29.67 1.85
N SER A 332 15.40 28.58 1.17
CA SER A 332 16.64 27.87 1.49
C SER A 332 17.89 28.69 1.16
N ALA A 333 18.97 28.48 1.91
CA ALA A 333 20.26 29.10 1.65
C ALA A 333 20.77 28.77 0.24
N ARG A 334 20.54 27.54 -0.27
CA ARG A 334 20.87 27.20 -1.66
C ARG A 334 20.07 28.01 -2.68
N SER A 335 18.77 28.23 -2.44
CA SER A 335 17.93 29.08 -3.28
C SER A 335 18.38 30.54 -3.25
N ILE A 336 18.74 31.06 -2.07
CA ILE A 336 19.29 32.41 -1.90
C ILE A 336 20.60 32.55 -2.69
N ALA A 337 21.52 31.60 -2.54
CA ALA A 337 22.80 31.59 -3.25
C ALA A 337 22.59 31.66 -4.78
N LYS A 338 21.68 30.82 -5.29
CA LYS A 338 21.31 30.82 -6.71
C LYS A 338 20.68 32.14 -7.17
N SER A 339 19.80 32.73 -6.37
CA SER A 339 19.13 34.00 -6.72
C SER A 339 20.08 35.20 -6.77
N LEU A 340 21.16 35.15 -6.01
CA LEU A 340 22.18 36.19 -5.93
C LEU A 340 23.41 35.90 -6.78
N ASP A 341 23.41 34.81 -7.55
CA ASP A 341 24.56 34.31 -8.30
C ASP A 341 25.85 34.24 -7.45
N MET A 342 25.72 33.62 -6.27
CA MET A 342 26.76 33.54 -5.25
C MET A 342 27.13 32.08 -4.98
N ASP A 343 28.41 31.83 -4.66
CA ASP A 343 28.83 30.52 -4.16
C ASP A 343 28.13 30.19 -2.83
N TYR A 344 27.69 28.93 -2.69
CA TYR A 344 26.94 28.49 -1.52
C TYR A 344 27.77 28.56 -0.24
N ASN A 345 29.07 28.21 -0.28
CA ASN A 345 29.92 28.24 0.90
C ASN A 345 30.24 29.68 1.31
N GLU A 346 30.41 30.59 0.34
CA GLU A 346 30.54 32.03 0.60
C GLU A 346 29.29 32.57 1.31
N LEU A 347 28.10 32.26 0.81
CA LEU A 347 26.84 32.64 1.45
C LEU A 347 26.72 32.05 2.85
N LEU A 348 27.04 30.76 3.03
CA LEU A 348 26.94 30.08 4.33
C LEU A 348 27.86 30.73 5.37
N LYS A 349 29.09 31.09 4.97
CA LYS A 349 30.03 31.83 5.83
C LYS A 349 29.46 33.19 6.26
N MET A 350 28.82 33.89 5.32
CA MET A 350 28.17 35.18 5.60
C MET A 350 27.00 35.02 6.58
N LEU A 351 26.13 34.03 6.34
CA LEU A 351 24.98 33.73 7.19
C LEU A 351 25.39 33.38 8.62
N ARG A 352 26.44 32.56 8.80
CA ARG A 352 26.99 32.25 10.14
C ARG A 352 27.49 33.49 10.87
N GLY A 353 28.19 34.38 10.18
CA GLY A 353 28.62 35.66 10.77
C GLY A 353 27.45 36.56 11.17
N MET A 354 26.31 36.51 10.46
CA MET A 354 25.08 37.21 10.85
C MET A 354 24.39 36.55 12.04
N GLU A 355 24.40 35.22 12.12
CA GLU A 355 23.84 34.47 13.25
C GLU A 355 24.63 34.73 14.55
N GLU A 356 25.96 34.76 14.49
CA GLU A 356 26.83 35.12 15.63
C GLU A 356 26.51 36.53 16.18
N LYS A 357 26.16 37.47 15.29
CA LYS A 357 25.71 38.83 15.64
C LYS A 357 24.27 38.91 16.13
N LYS A 358 23.55 37.77 16.16
CA LYS A 358 22.11 37.67 16.47
C LYS A 358 21.25 38.53 15.55
N ASP A 359 21.64 38.65 14.29
CA ASP A 359 20.89 39.36 13.26
C ASP A 359 19.91 38.45 12.53
N ILE A 360 20.27 37.17 12.39
CA ILE A 360 19.43 36.11 11.84
C ILE A 360 19.47 34.87 12.75
N LYS A 361 18.55 33.92 12.54
CA LYS A 361 18.58 32.55 13.07
C LYS A 361 18.64 31.57 11.89
N LEU A 362 19.57 30.63 11.91
CA LEU A 362 19.64 29.53 10.94
C LEU A 362 18.89 28.32 11.48
N LYS A 363 17.88 27.88 10.74
CA LYS A 363 17.22 26.59 11.00
C LYS A 363 17.67 25.56 9.97
N ILE A 364 17.86 24.31 10.36
CA ILE A 364 18.10 23.25 9.39
C ILE A 364 16.78 22.95 8.66
N ARG A 365 16.81 22.77 7.34
CA ARG A 365 15.64 22.35 6.57
C ARG A 365 15.35 20.87 6.85
N LYS A 366 14.21 20.59 7.47
CA LYS A 366 13.76 19.24 7.86
C LYS A 366 12.78 18.71 6.82
N GLY A 367 13.30 18.33 5.63
CA GLY A 367 12.49 17.85 4.48
C GLY A 367 11.93 18.97 3.61
#